data_AF-A0A8H4F266-F1
#
_entry.id   AF-A0A8H4F266-F1
#
_cell.length_a   1.000
_cell.length_b   1.000
_cell.length_c   1.000
_cell.angle_alpha   90.00
_cell.angle_beta   90.00
_cell.angle_gamma   90.00
#
_symmetry.space_group_name_H-M   'P 1'
#
loop_
_entity.id
_entity.type
_entity.pdbx_description
1 polymer ?
#
loop_
_entity_poly.entity_id
_entity_poly.type
_entity_poly.pdbx_seq_one_letter_code
_entity_poly.pdbx_strand_id
1 'polypeptide(L)'
;MKQDLIDMKSSQNMGVNLKRKVESFLAAIDVNKRDNEETSSGSRKKQKSRPSTSTTDESEINDLFNPETQPTNQPLFSNLPTRIQDIEPSDFEVEVKHPYILNQHQHFSEATLKDIRKDVAAKFAIQQKEFDANTKSTIEKILKTLVRKIPACKFSSSVRENVISNLYADAILSPMFTNPDKKKHLFWYLCKFTSRTAPSQQSDESAKQPDFVSKQLKGCNWVIDSIVGEVKGEDVKEDKYMCIKDLIRVAFISVTSINDNLFDSIIGVHIVGLQITFYVTTLVADSLYLMMEICSFQLPRDASNLMNFTTTFDDLMLVMEYADKCVVSKQEEKLKEMLCDGIATPEFARFLSLSKDRRRECPIVYHH
;
A
#
# COMPACT_ATOMS: atom_id res chain seq x y z
N MET A 1 9.26 -34.96 -20.24
CA MET A 1 9.36 -35.85 -19.06
C MET A 1 10.78 -35.98 -18.49
N LYS A 2 11.82 -36.36 -19.27
CA LYS A 2 13.21 -36.38 -18.74
C LYS A 2 13.82 -34.99 -18.53
N GLN A 3 13.51 -34.03 -19.39
CA GLN A 3 13.98 -32.64 -19.26
C GLN A 3 13.31 -31.92 -18.08
N ASP A 4 11.99 -32.05 -17.94
CA ASP A 4 11.24 -31.50 -16.79
C ASP A 4 11.75 -32.02 -15.43
N LEU A 5 12.27 -33.26 -15.37
CA LEU A 5 12.85 -33.84 -14.16
C LEU A 5 14.27 -33.32 -13.83
N ILE A 6 14.98 -32.80 -14.83
CA ILE A 6 16.29 -32.16 -14.66
C ILE A 6 16.08 -30.72 -14.19
N ASP A 7 15.11 -30.01 -14.79
CA ASP A 7 14.76 -28.63 -14.44
C ASP A 7 14.13 -28.55 -13.02
N MET A 8 13.37 -29.58 -12.62
CA MET A 8 12.87 -29.67 -11.24
C MET A 8 13.99 -29.94 -10.22
N LYS A 9 15.08 -30.63 -10.62
CA LYS A 9 16.26 -30.86 -9.77
C LYS A 9 17.18 -29.66 -9.69
N SER A 10 17.31 -28.82 -10.72
CA SER A 10 18.09 -27.56 -10.67
C SER A 10 17.42 -26.55 -9.74
N SER A 11 16.10 -26.39 -9.85
CA SER A 11 15.32 -25.50 -8.99
C SER A 11 15.37 -25.91 -7.51
N GLN A 12 15.20 -27.21 -7.20
CA GLN A 12 15.35 -27.72 -5.83
C GLN A 12 16.77 -27.53 -5.26
N ASN A 13 17.81 -27.78 -6.06
CA ASN A 13 19.19 -27.58 -5.62
C ASN A 13 19.52 -26.10 -5.35
N MET A 14 18.82 -25.17 -6.03
CA MET A 14 19.02 -23.74 -5.88
C MET A 14 18.33 -23.18 -4.64
N GLY A 15 17.08 -23.61 -4.39
CA GLY A 15 16.39 -23.33 -3.12
C GLY A 15 17.17 -23.87 -1.92
N VAL A 16 17.78 -25.05 -2.06
CA VAL A 16 18.66 -25.64 -1.04
C VAL A 16 19.95 -24.81 -0.86
N ASN A 17 20.53 -24.26 -1.93
CA ASN A 17 21.76 -23.45 -1.85
C ASN A 17 21.48 -22.08 -1.22
N LEU A 18 20.37 -21.44 -1.57
CA LEU A 18 19.94 -20.18 -0.95
C LEU A 18 19.59 -20.40 0.52
N LYS A 19 18.86 -21.48 0.84
CA LYS A 19 18.58 -21.89 2.22
C LYS A 19 19.87 -22.10 3.02
N ARG A 20 20.86 -22.85 2.49
CA ARG A 20 22.17 -23.03 3.15
C ARG A 20 22.96 -21.74 3.32
N LYS A 21 22.89 -20.81 2.36
CA LYS A 21 23.51 -19.48 2.48
C LYS A 21 22.83 -18.65 3.57
N VAL A 22 21.50 -18.70 3.65
CA VAL A 22 20.75 -18.04 4.72
C VAL A 22 21.08 -18.68 6.06
N GLU A 23 21.12 -20.00 6.17
CA GLU A 23 21.51 -20.72 7.39
C GLU A 23 22.94 -20.37 7.83
N SER A 24 23.89 -20.35 6.90
CA SER A 24 25.29 -19.98 7.17
C SER A 24 25.41 -18.51 7.59
N PHE A 25 24.62 -17.62 6.98
CA PHE A 25 24.59 -16.20 7.32
C PHE A 25 23.96 -15.95 8.69
N LEU A 26 22.84 -16.61 9.00
CA LEU A 26 22.19 -16.56 10.31
C LEU A 26 23.11 -17.15 11.40
N ALA A 27 23.82 -18.24 11.11
CA ALA A 27 24.80 -18.81 12.02
C ALA A 27 25.96 -17.83 12.30
N ALA A 28 26.46 -17.13 11.29
CA ALA A 28 27.50 -16.11 11.47
C ALA A 28 27.04 -14.92 12.33
N ILE A 29 25.75 -14.56 12.28
CA ILE A 29 25.18 -13.51 13.13
C ILE A 29 25.10 -13.96 14.59
N ASP A 30 24.74 -15.22 14.83
CA ASP A 30 24.64 -15.78 16.19
C ASP A 30 26.03 -15.93 16.85
N VAL A 31 27.07 -16.21 16.07
CA VAL A 31 28.47 -16.24 16.56
C VAL A 31 28.94 -14.84 17.01
N ASN A 32 28.70 -13.80 16.21
CA ASN A 32 29.05 -12.42 16.57
C ASN A 32 28.30 -11.88 17.80
N LYS A 33 27.23 -12.56 18.23
CA LYS A 33 26.48 -12.22 19.44
C LYS A 33 27.14 -12.75 20.71
N ARG A 34 27.76 -13.95 20.66
CA ARG A 34 28.47 -14.53 21.81
C ARG A 34 29.74 -13.76 22.14
N ASP A 35 30.44 -13.25 21.14
CA ASP A 35 31.68 -12.48 21.34
C ASP A 35 31.43 -11.07 21.93
N ASN A 36 30.20 -10.53 21.83
CA ASN A 36 29.84 -9.22 22.37
C ASN A 36 29.24 -9.27 23.80
N GLU A 37 28.84 -10.44 24.31
CA GLU A 37 28.35 -10.57 25.69
C GLU A 37 29.48 -10.75 26.72
N GLU A 38 30.73 -11.04 26.28
CA GLU A 38 31.88 -11.17 27.18
C GLU A 38 32.60 -9.86 27.53
N THR A 39 32.15 -8.70 27.02
CA THR A 39 32.80 -7.40 27.28
C THR A 39 31.82 -6.29 27.67
N SER A 40 31.10 -6.45 28.79
CA SER A 40 30.40 -5.30 29.40
C SER A 40 30.14 -5.46 30.90
N SER A 41 31.20 -5.29 31.69
CA SER A 41 31.10 -4.93 33.12
C SER A 41 31.68 -3.52 33.32
N GLY A 42 30.84 -2.51 33.57
CA GLY A 42 31.35 -1.15 33.78
C GLY A 42 30.32 -0.06 34.10
N SER A 43 29.95 0.04 35.39
CA SER A 43 29.83 1.28 36.19
C SER A 43 28.79 2.38 35.88
N ARG A 44 27.94 2.59 36.90
CA ARG A 44 26.97 3.65 37.23
C ARG A 44 27.44 5.11 37.00
N LYS A 45 26.48 6.00 36.68
CA LYS A 45 26.23 7.25 37.45
C LYS A 45 24.85 7.88 37.19
N LYS A 46 24.12 8.15 38.28
CA LYS A 46 22.87 8.92 38.36
C LYS A 46 23.14 10.41 38.24
N GLN A 47 22.26 11.16 37.57
CA GLN A 47 22.08 12.59 37.82
C GLN A 47 20.60 12.95 37.81
N LYS A 48 20.23 13.81 38.78
CA LYS A 48 18.89 14.15 39.25
C LYS A 48 18.72 15.66 39.05
N SER A 49 17.64 16.11 38.42
CA SER A 49 17.24 17.52 38.43
C SER A 49 15.72 17.65 38.58
N ARG A 50 15.31 18.63 39.40
CA ARG A 50 13.94 19.02 39.76
C ARG A 50 13.56 20.31 39.00
N PRO A 51 12.27 20.71 38.97
CA PRO A 51 11.69 21.58 37.95
C PRO A 51 11.66 23.06 38.36
N SER A 52 11.58 23.95 37.36
CA SER A 52 11.25 25.36 37.51
C SER A 52 9.99 25.71 36.73
N THR A 53 8.99 26.17 37.47
CA THR A 53 7.77 26.87 37.05
C THR A 53 8.09 28.28 36.55
N SER A 54 7.43 28.71 35.47
CA SER A 54 7.22 30.14 35.19
C SER A 54 5.86 30.35 34.52
N THR A 55 5.08 31.18 35.19
CA THR A 55 3.79 31.79 34.87
C THR A 55 3.86 32.72 33.65
N THR A 56 2.82 32.75 32.81
CA THR A 56 2.56 33.88 31.90
C THR A 56 1.07 33.98 31.58
N ASP A 57 0.48 35.08 32.06
CA ASP A 57 -0.63 35.91 31.55
C ASP A 57 -1.87 35.27 30.88
N GLU A 58 -2.95 35.19 31.67
CA GLU A 58 -4.34 34.91 31.24
C GLU A 58 -5.17 36.21 31.08
N SER A 59 -4.76 37.16 30.22
CA SER A 59 -5.58 38.37 29.99
C SER A 59 -5.83 38.76 28.53
N GLU A 60 -5.57 37.88 27.54
CA GLU A 60 -5.83 38.17 26.12
C GLU A 60 -6.89 37.27 25.46
N ILE A 61 -7.59 36.41 26.22
CA ILE A 61 -8.52 35.41 25.65
C ILE A 61 -10.01 35.81 25.74
N ASN A 62 -10.35 36.92 26.41
CA ASN A 62 -11.75 37.31 26.60
C ASN A 62 -12.34 38.24 25.53
N ASP A 63 -11.56 38.74 24.56
CA ASP A 63 -12.06 39.63 23.49
C ASP A 63 -12.45 38.89 22.19
N LEU A 64 -12.30 37.56 22.13
CA LEU A 64 -12.56 36.74 20.94
C LEU A 64 -13.99 36.19 20.83
N PHE A 65 -14.86 36.44 21.83
CA PHE A 65 -16.22 35.88 21.88
C PHE A 65 -17.31 36.93 22.14
N ASN A 66 -17.13 38.18 21.70
CA ASN A 66 -18.17 39.20 21.77
C ASN A 66 -18.96 39.25 20.44
N PRO A 67 -20.27 38.90 20.40
CA PRO A 67 -21.01 38.68 19.15
C PRO A 67 -21.63 39.94 18.52
N GLU A 68 -21.20 41.16 18.89
CA GLU A 68 -21.89 42.40 18.50
C GLU A 68 -21.29 43.20 17.32
N THR A 69 -20.37 42.64 16.54
CA THR A 69 -19.88 43.35 15.33
C THR A 69 -19.67 42.43 14.13
N GLN A 70 -20.72 42.21 13.34
CA GLN A 70 -20.59 41.79 11.93
C GLN A 70 -21.31 42.78 11.00
N PRO A 71 -20.64 43.29 9.95
CA PRO A 71 -21.32 44.03 8.90
C PRO A 71 -22.00 43.06 7.92
N THR A 72 -23.30 43.26 7.78
CA THR A 72 -24.18 42.79 6.70
C THR A 72 -23.54 42.96 5.33
N ASN A 73 -23.34 41.85 4.60
CA ASN A 73 -23.58 41.69 3.16
C ASN A 73 -23.16 40.26 2.71
N GLN A 74 -24.13 39.36 2.57
CA GLN A 74 -24.00 38.13 1.76
C GLN A 74 -25.18 38.01 0.79
N PRO A 75 -24.96 37.50 -0.44
CA PRO A 75 -26.01 37.35 -1.43
C PRO A 75 -26.92 36.16 -1.08
N LEU A 76 -28.21 36.38 -1.28
CA LEU A 76 -29.32 35.49 -0.96
C LEU A 76 -29.38 34.32 -1.96
N PHE A 77 -28.93 33.12 -1.58
CA PHE A 77 -29.31 31.88 -2.28
C PHE A 77 -30.58 31.34 -1.62
N SER A 78 -31.76 31.78 -2.09
CA SER A 78 -33.03 31.49 -1.41
C SER A 78 -33.68 30.15 -1.75
N ASN A 79 -33.14 29.32 -2.66
CA ASN A 79 -33.90 28.20 -3.24
C ASN A 79 -33.18 26.83 -3.23
N LEU A 80 -32.27 26.55 -2.30
CA LEU A 80 -31.75 25.18 -2.11
C LEU A 80 -32.44 24.52 -0.90
N PRO A 81 -33.01 23.30 -1.05
CA PRO A 81 -33.60 22.58 0.06
C PRO A 81 -32.50 22.27 1.09
N THR A 82 -32.65 22.82 2.29
CA THR A 82 -31.66 22.68 3.39
C THR A 82 -32.01 21.52 4.34
N ARG A 83 -33.11 20.79 4.08
CA ARG A 83 -33.52 19.62 4.86
C ARG A 83 -33.83 18.43 3.95
N ILE A 84 -33.40 17.25 4.39
CA ILE A 84 -33.64 15.95 3.74
C ILE A 84 -35.15 15.64 3.59
N GLN A 85 -36.01 16.34 4.33
CA GLN A 85 -37.47 16.19 4.30
C GLN A 85 -38.12 16.90 3.10
N ASP A 86 -37.36 17.71 2.36
CA ASP A 86 -37.83 18.50 1.22
C ASP A 86 -37.58 17.79 -0.14
N ILE A 87 -37.21 16.50 -0.11
CA ILE A 87 -36.96 15.70 -1.33
C ILE A 87 -38.17 14.77 -1.53
N GLU A 88 -38.88 14.92 -2.65
CA GLU A 88 -40.01 14.04 -2.96
C GLU A 88 -39.49 12.69 -3.49
N PRO A 89 -40.13 11.56 -3.15
CA PRO A 89 -39.71 10.23 -3.63
C PRO A 89 -39.64 10.11 -5.17
N SER A 90 -40.38 10.95 -5.90
CA SER A 90 -40.39 11.07 -7.36
C SER A 90 -39.08 11.60 -7.93
N ASP A 91 -38.26 12.33 -7.15
CA ASP A 91 -36.95 12.84 -7.58
C ASP A 91 -35.91 11.73 -7.79
N PHE A 92 -36.22 10.49 -7.37
CA PHE A 92 -35.35 9.31 -7.51
C PHE A 92 -35.84 8.30 -8.54
N GLU A 93 -36.89 8.60 -9.32
CA GLU A 93 -37.32 7.74 -10.43
C GLU A 93 -36.40 7.92 -11.66
N VAL A 94 -35.10 7.68 -11.47
CA VAL A 94 -34.21 7.33 -12.58
C VAL A 94 -34.30 5.83 -12.73
N GLU A 95 -34.98 5.36 -13.78
CA GLU A 95 -34.94 3.97 -14.21
C GLU A 95 -33.51 3.65 -14.66
N VAL A 96 -32.65 3.27 -13.70
CA VAL A 96 -31.30 2.80 -13.99
C VAL A 96 -31.47 1.45 -14.67
N LYS A 97 -31.43 1.44 -16.00
CA LYS A 97 -31.77 0.23 -16.76
C LYS A 97 -30.84 -0.94 -16.41
N HIS A 98 -29.57 -0.72 -16.10
CA HIS A 98 -28.64 -1.78 -15.69
C HIS A 98 -27.48 -1.25 -14.82
N PRO A 99 -27.66 -1.01 -13.50
CA PRO A 99 -26.52 -0.85 -12.63
C PRO A 99 -25.94 -2.24 -12.39
N TYR A 100 -24.78 -2.54 -12.97
CA TYR A 100 -23.96 -3.65 -12.51
C TYR A 100 -23.35 -3.33 -11.13
N ILE A 101 -24.21 -3.11 -10.14
CA ILE A 101 -23.85 -3.34 -8.76
C ILE A 101 -24.14 -4.82 -8.56
N LEU A 102 -23.07 -5.60 -8.46
CA LEU A 102 -23.04 -7.05 -8.28
C LEU A 102 -23.75 -7.41 -6.97
N ASN A 103 -25.08 -7.36 -6.96
CA ASN A 103 -25.89 -7.72 -5.83
C ASN A 103 -26.03 -9.25 -5.82
N GLN A 104 -25.43 -9.85 -4.80
CA GLN A 104 -25.97 -10.95 -4.00
C GLN A 104 -26.00 -12.33 -4.68
N HIS A 105 -25.08 -13.20 -4.22
CA HIS A 105 -25.03 -14.67 -4.40
C HIS A 105 -24.26 -15.30 -5.57
N GLN A 106 -23.47 -14.56 -6.34
CA GLN A 106 -22.41 -15.19 -7.13
C GLN A 106 -21.08 -14.55 -6.82
N HIS A 107 -20.45 -15.02 -5.73
CA HIS A 107 -18.99 -15.10 -5.77
C HIS A 107 -18.63 -15.78 -7.10
N PHE A 108 -17.74 -15.18 -7.89
CA PHE A 108 -17.12 -15.91 -8.99
C PHE A 108 -16.70 -17.27 -8.43
N SER A 109 -17.13 -18.35 -9.10
CA SER A 109 -16.72 -19.68 -8.67
C SER A 109 -15.19 -19.73 -8.64
N GLU A 110 -14.60 -20.59 -7.80
CA GLU A 110 -13.15 -20.80 -7.81
C GLU A 110 -12.61 -21.13 -9.21
N ALA A 111 -13.42 -21.83 -10.03
CA ALA A 111 -13.10 -22.07 -11.43
C ALA A 111 -13.05 -20.76 -12.24
N THR A 112 -14.04 -19.89 -12.08
CA THR A 112 -14.07 -18.59 -12.75
C THR A 112 -12.93 -17.68 -12.29
N LEU A 113 -12.62 -17.62 -11.00
CA LEU A 113 -11.47 -16.87 -10.49
C LEU A 113 -10.15 -17.41 -11.02
N LYS A 114 -10.03 -18.74 -11.14
CA LYS A 114 -8.87 -19.39 -11.75
C LYS A 114 -8.73 -19.06 -13.23
N ASP A 115 -9.83 -19.02 -13.97
CA ASP A 115 -9.84 -18.62 -15.37
C ASP A 115 -9.46 -17.15 -15.54
N ILE A 116 -10.02 -16.25 -14.72
CA ILE A 116 -9.63 -14.83 -14.69
C ILE A 116 -8.13 -14.69 -14.40
N ARG A 117 -7.59 -15.40 -13.39
CA ARG A 117 -6.15 -15.39 -13.08
C ARG A 117 -5.31 -15.87 -14.26
N LYS A 118 -5.77 -16.91 -14.95
CA LYS A 118 -5.09 -17.46 -16.13
C LYS A 118 -5.11 -16.46 -17.28
N ASP A 119 -6.22 -15.77 -17.52
CA ASP A 119 -6.35 -14.76 -18.56
C ASP A 119 -5.48 -13.54 -18.28
N VAL A 120 -5.42 -13.09 -17.03
CA VAL A 120 -4.51 -12.02 -16.60
C VAL A 120 -3.05 -12.46 -16.77
N ALA A 121 -2.68 -13.65 -16.30
CA ALA A 121 -1.32 -14.16 -16.48
C ALA A 121 -0.94 -14.31 -17.97
N ALA A 122 -1.88 -14.76 -18.80
CA ALA A 122 -1.69 -14.87 -20.25
C ALA A 122 -1.53 -13.49 -20.92
N LYS A 123 -2.32 -12.49 -20.50
CA LYS A 123 -2.19 -11.10 -20.96
C LYS A 123 -0.77 -10.57 -20.75
N PHE A 124 -0.17 -10.86 -19.61
CA PHE A 124 1.18 -10.41 -19.27
C PHE A 124 2.29 -11.37 -19.73
N ALA A 125 1.93 -12.49 -20.35
CA ALA A 125 2.83 -13.57 -20.72
C ALA A 125 3.74 -14.01 -19.56
N ILE A 126 3.15 -14.14 -18.36
CA ILE A 126 3.83 -14.59 -17.15
C ILE A 126 4.24 -16.04 -17.33
N GLN A 127 5.53 -16.32 -17.21
CA GLN A 127 6.07 -17.67 -17.24
C GLN A 127 6.79 -17.92 -15.93
N GLN A 128 6.53 -19.04 -15.27
CA GLN A 128 7.35 -19.46 -14.13
C GLN A 128 8.80 -19.63 -14.60
N LYS A 129 9.61 -18.60 -14.37
CA LYS A 129 11.02 -18.57 -14.73
C LYS A 129 11.85 -19.00 -13.53
N GLU A 130 12.96 -19.69 -13.83
CA GLU A 130 14.01 -19.88 -12.83
C GLU A 130 14.63 -18.54 -12.42
N PHE A 131 15.21 -18.50 -11.22
CA PHE A 131 15.94 -17.35 -10.71
C PHE A 131 17.09 -16.94 -11.65
N ASP A 132 16.92 -15.83 -12.36
CA ASP A 132 18.01 -15.21 -13.09
C ASP A 132 19.03 -14.56 -12.12
N ALA A 133 20.18 -14.12 -12.65
CA ALA A 133 21.23 -13.53 -11.85
C ALA A 133 20.81 -12.21 -11.16
N ASN A 134 19.93 -11.43 -11.81
CA ASN A 134 19.43 -10.18 -11.28
C ASN A 134 18.44 -10.42 -10.14
N THR A 135 17.49 -11.34 -10.32
CA THR A 135 16.55 -11.78 -9.28
C THR A 135 17.29 -12.28 -8.04
N LYS A 136 18.32 -13.10 -8.22
CA LYS A 136 19.18 -13.58 -7.11
C LYS A 136 19.83 -12.42 -6.35
N SER A 137 20.40 -11.47 -7.10
CA SER A 137 21.01 -10.28 -6.52
C SER A 137 20.02 -9.44 -5.72
N THR A 138 18.79 -9.27 -6.23
CA THR A 138 17.72 -8.57 -5.52
C THR A 138 17.35 -9.28 -4.22
N ILE A 139 17.14 -10.59 -4.25
CA ILE A 139 16.78 -11.35 -3.04
C ILE A 139 17.91 -11.34 -2.00
N GLU A 140 19.16 -11.42 -2.44
CA GLU A 140 20.30 -11.28 -1.56
C GLU A 140 20.34 -9.89 -0.89
N LYS A 141 20.03 -8.82 -1.63
CA LYS A 141 19.90 -7.45 -1.08
C LYS A 141 18.75 -7.37 -0.07
N ILE A 142 17.61 -7.98 -0.37
CA ILE A 142 16.45 -8.03 0.56
C ILE A 142 16.87 -8.68 1.87
N LEU A 143 17.46 -9.87 1.82
CA LEU A 143 17.89 -10.62 3.00
C LEU A 143 18.93 -9.85 3.83
N LYS A 144 19.96 -9.30 3.17
CA LYS A 144 20.97 -8.48 3.85
C LYS A 144 20.37 -7.26 4.52
N THR A 145 19.38 -6.62 3.90
CA THR A 145 18.74 -5.43 4.44
C THR A 145 17.84 -5.77 5.61
N LEU A 146 17.02 -6.81 5.48
CA LEU A 146 16.16 -7.29 6.56
C LEU A 146 16.97 -7.68 7.80
N VAL A 147 18.02 -8.50 7.64
CA VAL A 147 18.90 -8.89 8.75
C VAL A 147 19.47 -7.69 9.52
N ARG A 148 19.81 -6.61 8.80
CA ARG A 148 20.39 -5.42 9.43
C ARG A 148 19.35 -4.53 10.11
N LYS A 149 18.10 -4.54 9.63
CA LYS A 149 17.06 -3.60 10.05
C LYS A 149 16.09 -4.18 11.08
N ILE A 150 15.73 -5.47 10.99
CA ILE A 150 14.71 -6.05 11.88
C ILE A 150 15.29 -6.42 13.25
N PRO A 151 14.46 -6.48 14.29
CA PRO A 151 14.91 -6.90 15.62
C PRO A 151 15.53 -8.31 15.63
N ALA A 152 16.63 -8.46 16.37
CA ALA A 152 17.31 -9.75 16.52
C ALA A 152 16.55 -10.72 17.44
N CYS A 153 15.69 -10.21 18.31
CA CYS A 153 14.91 -11.00 19.26
C CYS A 153 13.41 -10.73 19.12
N LYS A 154 12.62 -11.73 19.51
CA LYS A 154 11.17 -11.63 19.59
C LYS A 154 10.78 -10.52 20.57
N PHE A 155 9.80 -9.73 20.18
CA PHE A 155 9.17 -8.73 21.03
C PHE A 155 7.64 -8.87 20.90
N SER A 156 6.89 -8.36 21.88
CA SER A 156 5.43 -8.51 21.96
C SER A 156 4.64 -7.24 21.65
N SER A 157 5.31 -6.08 21.55
CA SER A 157 4.63 -4.82 21.24
C SER A 157 4.08 -4.82 19.82
N SER A 158 3.04 -4.01 19.60
CA SER A 158 2.53 -3.69 18.27
C SER A 158 3.55 -2.86 17.50
N VAL A 159 3.74 -3.17 16.21
CA VAL A 159 4.61 -2.42 15.30
C VAL A 159 3.79 -1.33 14.62
N ARG A 160 4.14 -0.07 14.89
CA ARG A 160 3.48 1.10 14.28
C ARG A 160 3.82 1.25 12.81
N GLU A 161 2.95 1.94 12.07
CA GLU A 161 3.07 2.21 10.63
C GLU A 161 4.48 2.70 10.21
N ASN A 162 5.02 3.71 10.89
CA ASN A 162 6.34 4.26 10.58
C ASN A 162 7.47 3.23 10.73
N VAL A 163 7.34 2.28 11.66
CA VAL A 163 8.32 1.21 11.86
C VAL A 163 8.18 0.16 10.76
N ILE A 164 6.94 -0.20 10.40
CA ILE A 164 6.65 -1.08 9.26
C ILE A 164 7.28 -0.53 7.99
N SER A 165 6.98 0.73 7.64
CA SER A 165 7.47 1.37 6.41
C SER A 165 9.00 1.36 6.35
N ASN A 166 9.69 1.80 7.40
CA ASN A 166 11.14 2.02 7.36
C ASN A 166 11.98 0.74 7.58
N LEU A 167 11.55 -0.16 8.45
CA LEU A 167 12.35 -1.34 8.84
C LEU A 167 12.00 -2.59 8.04
N TYR A 168 10.72 -2.79 7.69
CA TYR A 168 10.24 -4.03 7.10
C TYR A 168 9.91 -3.85 5.61
N ALA A 169 8.99 -2.94 5.29
CA ALA A 169 8.51 -2.74 3.93
C ALA A 169 9.62 -2.21 3.02
N ASP A 170 10.31 -1.13 3.39
CA ASP A 170 11.42 -0.56 2.62
C ASP A 170 12.56 -1.57 2.37
N ALA A 171 12.83 -2.45 3.35
CA ALA A 171 13.85 -3.49 3.22
C ALA A 171 13.58 -4.49 2.09
N ILE A 172 12.31 -4.65 1.70
CA ILE A 172 11.87 -5.55 0.63
C ILE A 172 11.61 -4.76 -0.65
N LEU A 173 10.77 -3.72 -0.54
CA LEU A 173 10.27 -2.95 -1.68
C LEU A 173 11.37 -2.15 -2.38
N SER A 174 12.31 -1.57 -1.63
CA SER A 174 13.36 -0.74 -2.22
C SER A 174 14.28 -1.56 -3.13
N PRO A 175 14.83 -2.72 -2.71
CA PRO A 175 15.58 -3.60 -3.61
C PRO A 175 14.80 -4.08 -4.84
N MET A 176 13.48 -4.27 -4.72
CA MET A 176 12.63 -4.73 -5.83
C MET A 176 12.37 -3.64 -6.87
N PHE A 177 12.09 -2.41 -6.42
CA PHE A 177 11.54 -1.36 -7.28
C PHE A 177 12.46 -0.16 -7.49
N THR A 178 13.60 -0.09 -6.80
CA THR A 178 14.63 0.92 -7.06
C THR A 178 15.71 0.34 -7.97
N ASN A 179 15.90 0.97 -9.12
CA ASN A 179 16.99 0.70 -10.04
C ASN A 179 17.58 2.05 -10.51
N PRO A 180 18.66 2.52 -9.87
CA PRO A 180 19.29 3.79 -10.22
C PRO A 180 19.79 3.84 -11.66
N ASP A 181 20.24 2.72 -12.22
CA ASP A 181 20.73 2.63 -13.60
C ASP A 181 19.59 2.87 -14.60
N LYS A 182 18.37 2.40 -14.27
CA LYS A 182 17.14 2.70 -15.01
C LYS A 182 16.46 3.99 -14.57
N LYS A 183 17.10 4.75 -13.67
CA LYS A 183 16.60 5.96 -13.02
C LYS A 183 15.22 5.77 -12.37
N LYS A 184 14.96 4.57 -11.86
CA LYS A 184 13.74 4.20 -11.14
C LYS A 184 14.01 4.20 -9.65
N HIS A 185 13.14 4.83 -8.87
CA HIS A 185 13.31 4.96 -7.43
C HIS A 185 11.97 4.83 -6.71
N LEU A 186 11.98 4.13 -5.58
CA LEU A 186 10.87 4.12 -4.63
C LEU A 186 10.92 5.41 -3.79
N PHE A 187 9.81 6.13 -3.76
CA PHE A 187 9.62 7.34 -2.97
C PHE A 187 8.60 7.08 -1.87
N TRP A 188 9.07 7.14 -0.63
CA TRP A 188 8.21 7.21 0.54
C TRP A 188 7.78 8.66 0.76
N TYR A 189 6.48 8.90 0.78
CA TYR A 189 5.97 10.17 1.26
C TYR A 189 5.90 10.07 2.77
N LEU A 190 6.71 10.88 3.47
CA LEU A 190 6.73 10.84 4.93
C LEU A 190 5.30 10.99 5.44
N CYS A 191 4.86 9.98 6.19
CA CYS A 191 3.67 9.94 7.03
C CYS A 191 3.25 11.36 7.37
N LYS A 192 2.13 11.81 6.77
CA LYS A 192 1.59 13.18 6.79
C LYS A 192 1.94 13.84 8.11
N PHE A 193 3.05 14.58 8.16
CA PHE A 193 3.33 15.40 9.33
C PHE A 193 2.17 16.37 9.35
N THR A 194 1.30 16.25 10.34
CA THR A 194 0.43 17.36 10.74
C THR A 194 1.39 18.45 11.15
N SER A 195 1.83 19.26 10.19
CA SER A 195 2.44 20.54 10.49
C SER A 195 1.44 21.23 11.42
N ARG A 196 1.93 21.73 12.55
CA ARG A 196 1.15 22.61 13.46
C ARG A 196 0.85 23.96 12.79
N THR A 197 0.69 23.98 11.46
CA THR A 197 0.19 25.09 10.68
C THR A 197 -1.32 24.91 10.59
N ALA A 198 -2.04 26.02 10.76
CA ALA A 198 -3.48 26.07 10.94
C ALA A 198 -4.27 25.13 9.98
N PRO A 199 -5.41 24.57 10.43
CA PRO A 199 -6.26 23.65 9.66
C PRO A 199 -6.73 24.14 8.28
N SER A 200 -6.51 25.41 7.95
CA SER A 200 -7.00 26.07 6.75
C SER A 200 -6.09 25.96 5.51
N GLN A 201 -4.90 25.36 5.62
CA GLN A 201 -3.97 25.20 4.48
C GLN A 201 -3.57 23.75 4.17
N GLN A 202 -4.28 22.77 4.74
CA GLN A 202 -4.16 21.39 4.28
C GLN A 202 -4.97 21.27 2.99
N SER A 203 -4.31 21.40 1.84
CA SER A 203 -4.98 21.18 0.56
C SER A 203 -5.50 19.74 0.51
N ASP A 204 -6.69 19.56 -0.08
CA ASP A 204 -7.32 18.25 -0.34
C ASP A 204 -6.41 17.29 -1.13
N GLU A 205 -5.35 17.79 -1.76
CA GLU A 205 -4.36 16.99 -2.49
C GLU A 205 -3.52 16.09 -1.58
N SER A 206 -3.16 16.55 -0.38
CA SER A 206 -2.39 15.72 0.58
C SER A 206 -3.20 14.53 1.10
N ALA A 207 -4.53 14.61 1.06
CA ALA A 207 -5.42 13.51 1.43
C ALA A 207 -5.39 12.39 0.38
N LYS A 208 -5.08 12.71 -0.88
CA LYS A 208 -5.08 11.80 -2.04
C LYS A 208 -3.73 11.12 -2.30
N GLN A 209 -2.65 11.61 -1.70
CA GLN A 209 -1.31 11.07 -1.91
C GLN A 209 -1.16 9.70 -1.23
N PRO A 210 -0.62 8.68 -1.92
CA PRO A 210 -0.31 7.39 -1.32
C PRO A 210 0.84 7.49 -0.32
N ASP A 211 1.04 6.47 0.51
CA ASP A 211 2.19 6.43 1.43
C ASP A 211 3.52 6.25 0.67
N PHE A 212 3.51 5.57 -0.48
CA PHE A 212 4.67 5.49 -1.38
C PHE A 212 4.29 5.24 -2.84
N VAL A 213 5.22 5.57 -3.74
CA VAL A 213 5.16 5.27 -5.18
C VAL A 213 6.54 4.93 -5.74
N SER A 214 6.60 4.20 -6.85
CA SER A 214 7.79 4.24 -7.71
C SER A 214 7.72 5.45 -8.65
N LYS A 215 8.86 6.07 -8.92
CA LYS A 215 9.00 7.09 -9.97
C LYS A 215 10.18 6.80 -10.85
N GLN A 216 10.06 7.20 -12.11
CA GLN A 216 11.15 7.16 -13.08
C GLN A 216 11.55 8.58 -13.49
N LEU A 217 12.85 8.87 -13.50
CA LEU A 217 13.37 10.14 -14.01
C LEU A 217 13.39 10.09 -15.55
N LYS A 218 12.52 10.89 -16.17
CA LYS A 218 12.47 11.09 -17.63
C LYS A 218 12.95 12.52 -17.93
N GLY A 219 14.12 12.64 -18.56
CA GLY A 219 14.81 13.93 -18.71
C GLY A 219 15.21 14.49 -17.34
N CYS A 220 14.65 15.65 -16.98
CA CYS A 220 14.84 16.29 -15.69
C CYS A 220 13.62 16.18 -14.75
N ASN A 221 12.58 15.45 -15.16
CA ASN A 221 11.31 15.37 -14.44
C ASN A 221 11.05 13.96 -13.88
N TRP A 222 10.58 13.89 -12.65
CA TRP A 222 10.11 12.65 -12.04
C TRP A 222 8.67 12.38 -12.48
N VAL A 223 8.46 11.25 -13.15
CA VAL A 223 7.13 10.78 -13.56
C VAL A 223 6.77 9.56 -12.73
N ILE A 224 5.49 9.43 -12.37
CA ILE A 224 4.97 8.25 -11.68
C ILE A 224 5.29 7.01 -12.54
N ASP A 225 5.80 5.98 -11.88
CA ASP A 225 6.08 4.68 -12.46
C ASP A 225 5.02 3.67 -11.99
N SER A 226 5.19 2.41 -12.34
CA SER A 226 4.14 1.40 -12.22
C SER A 226 3.78 0.88 -10.82
N ILE A 227 4.21 1.53 -9.73
CA ILE A 227 4.01 1.03 -8.36
C ILE A 227 3.39 2.11 -7.48
N VAL A 228 2.35 1.75 -6.72
CA VAL A 228 1.72 2.56 -5.67
C VAL A 228 1.45 1.71 -4.44
N GLY A 229 1.52 2.29 -3.24
CA GLY A 229 1.09 1.55 -2.06
C GLY A 229 0.77 2.35 -0.81
N GLU A 230 0.13 1.64 0.12
CA GLU A 230 -0.34 2.11 1.41
C GLU A 230 0.13 1.18 2.54
N VAL A 231 0.40 1.76 3.70
CA VAL A 231 0.87 1.05 4.89
C VAL A 231 0.03 1.42 6.10
N LYS A 232 -0.38 0.44 6.89
CA LYS A 232 -1.06 0.64 8.16
C LYS A 232 -0.41 -0.17 9.28
N GLY A 233 -0.32 0.46 10.45
CA GLY A 233 0.23 -0.11 11.68
C GLY A 233 -0.52 -1.33 12.19
N GLU A 234 0.17 -2.19 12.96
CA GLU A 234 -0.49 -3.28 13.69
C GLU A 234 -1.46 -2.76 14.77
N ASP A 235 -1.28 -1.52 15.23
CA ASP A 235 -2.14 -0.84 16.19
C ASP A 235 -3.51 -0.44 15.63
N VAL A 236 -3.64 -0.39 14.31
CA VAL A 236 -4.88 -0.02 13.60
C VAL A 236 -5.40 -1.13 12.68
N LYS A 237 -4.75 -2.30 12.64
CA LYS A 237 -5.12 -3.39 11.71
C LYS A 237 -6.54 -3.93 11.90
N GLU A 238 -7.09 -3.80 13.10
CA GLU A 238 -8.47 -4.23 13.42
C GLU A 238 -9.52 -3.18 13.00
N ASP A 239 -9.09 -1.95 12.67
CA ASP A 239 -9.94 -0.94 12.06
C ASP A 239 -10.12 -1.26 10.58
N LYS A 240 -11.09 -2.15 10.30
CA LYS A 240 -11.42 -2.59 8.94
C LYS A 240 -11.79 -1.44 8.03
N TYR A 241 -12.41 -0.38 8.57
CA TYR A 241 -12.79 0.78 7.77
C TYR A 241 -11.55 1.48 7.23
N MET A 242 -10.55 1.74 8.08
CA MET A 242 -9.29 2.34 7.64
C MET A 242 -8.55 1.44 6.64
N CYS A 243 -8.43 0.15 6.92
CA CYS A 243 -7.76 -0.79 6.01
C CYS A 243 -8.45 -0.90 4.63
N ILE A 244 -9.79 -0.95 4.60
CA ILE A 244 -10.56 -0.98 3.35
C ILE A 244 -10.42 0.34 2.60
N LYS A 245 -10.44 1.47 3.31
CA LYS A 245 -10.24 2.79 2.72
C LYS A 245 -8.89 2.88 2.02
N ASP A 246 -7.83 2.35 2.61
CA ASP A 246 -6.50 2.35 1.98
C ASP A 246 -6.42 1.40 0.79
N LEU A 247 -7.03 0.22 0.85
CA LEU A 247 -7.12 -0.67 -0.30
C LEU A 247 -7.85 -0.01 -1.49
N ILE A 248 -8.96 0.68 -1.21
CA ILE A 248 -9.71 1.44 -2.21
C ILE A 248 -8.88 2.59 -2.77
N ARG A 249 -8.06 3.25 -1.93
CA ARG A 249 -7.13 4.29 -2.38
C ARG A 249 -6.04 3.74 -3.31
N VAL A 250 -5.48 2.56 -3.03
CA VAL A 250 -4.57 1.85 -3.95
C VAL A 250 -5.25 1.59 -5.30
N ALA A 251 -6.49 1.07 -5.28
CA ALA A 251 -7.25 0.79 -6.50
C ALA A 251 -7.49 2.07 -7.32
N PHE A 252 -7.95 3.13 -6.65
CA PHE A 252 -8.24 4.41 -7.28
C PHE A 252 -7.00 5.01 -7.93
N ILE A 253 -5.88 5.11 -7.20
CA ILE A 253 -4.64 5.69 -7.74
C ILE A 253 -4.11 4.83 -8.89
N SER A 254 -4.28 3.50 -8.82
CA SER A 254 -3.91 2.60 -9.91
C SER A 254 -4.71 2.89 -11.18
N VAL A 255 -6.04 3.04 -11.08
CA VAL A 255 -6.91 3.39 -12.22
C VAL A 255 -6.54 4.77 -12.76
N THR A 256 -6.40 5.78 -11.91
CA THR A 256 -5.96 7.13 -12.33
C THR A 256 -4.62 7.08 -13.06
N SER A 257 -3.66 6.30 -12.56
CA SER A 257 -2.36 6.17 -13.20
C SER A 257 -2.44 5.50 -14.58
N ILE A 258 -3.31 4.49 -14.74
CA ILE A 258 -3.61 3.87 -16.05
C ILE A 258 -4.18 4.91 -17.01
N ASN A 259 -5.15 5.71 -16.57
CA ASN A 259 -5.83 6.66 -17.43
C ASN A 259 -4.90 7.82 -17.84
N ASP A 260 -4.18 8.38 -16.87
CA ASP A 260 -3.38 9.60 -17.08
C ASP A 260 -2.05 9.31 -17.80
N ASN A 261 -1.47 8.12 -17.60
CA ASN A 261 -0.15 7.77 -18.11
C ASN A 261 -0.16 6.60 -19.10
N LEU A 262 -1.34 6.07 -19.43
CA LEU A 262 -1.56 4.98 -20.38
C LEU A 262 -0.78 3.71 -20.04
N PHE A 263 -0.69 3.36 -18.76
CA PHE A 263 -0.07 2.11 -18.33
C PHE A 263 -0.94 0.89 -18.69
N ASP A 264 -0.33 -0.20 -19.16
CA ASP A 264 -1.03 -1.49 -19.32
C ASP A 264 -1.53 -2.04 -17.98
N SER A 265 -0.78 -1.75 -16.90
CA SER A 265 -1.11 -2.12 -15.54
C SER A 265 -0.30 -1.36 -14.51
N ILE A 266 -0.77 -1.41 -13.26
CA ILE A 266 -0.10 -0.85 -12.08
C ILE A 266 -0.04 -1.94 -10.99
N ILE A 267 1.09 -2.02 -10.29
CA ILE A 267 1.21 -2.81 -9.07
C ILE A 267 0.73 -1.98 -7.89
N GLY A 268 -0.30 -2.47 -7.23
CA GLY A 268 -0.77 -1.96 -5.94
C GLY A 268 -0.13 -2.75 -4.80
N VAL A 269 0.34 -2.07 -3.76
CA VAL A 269 0.88 -2.70 -2.56
C VAL A 269 0.09 -2.23 -1.35
N HIS A 270 -0.45 -3.15 -0.59
CA HIS A 270 -1.18 -2.85 0.64
C HIS A 270 -0.57 -3.61 1.81
N ILE A 271 -0.11 -2.87 2.82
CA ILE A 271 0.51 -3.44 4.01
C ILE A 271 -0.36 -3.12 5.22
N VAL A 272 -0.83 -4.16 5.91
CA VAL A 272 -1.63 -4.02 7.14
C VAL A 272 -0.97 -4.82 8.24
N GLY A 273 -0.41 -4.09 9.22
CA GLY A 273 0.49 -4.68 10.20
C GLY A 273 1.71 -5.31 9.51
N LEU A 274 1.98 -6.58 9.80
CA LEU A 274 3.07 -7.31 9.16
C LEU A 274 2.61 -8.11 7.93
N GLN A 275 1.35 -8.04 7.51
CA GLN A 275 0.91 -8.67 6.26
C GLN A 275 1.11 -7.70 5.10
N ILE A 276 1.81 -8.13 4.05
CA ILE A 276 1.92 -7.42 2.78
C ILE A 276 1.16 -8.17 1.69
N THR A 277 0.38 -7.43 0.90
CA THR A 277 -0.36 -7.96 -0.23
C THR A 277 -0.05 -7.16 -1.48
N PHE A 278 0.25 -7.87 -2.57
CA PHE A 278 0.51 -7.30 -3.89
C PHE A 278 -0.68 -7.54 -4.80
N TYR A 279 -1.05 -6.52 -5.56
CA TYR A 279 -2.12 -6.54 -6.54
C TYR A 279 -1.60 -6.07 -7.90
N VAL A 280 -2.20 -6.56 -8.96
CA VAL A 280 -2.09 -5.97 -10.31
C VAL A 280 -3.43 -5.38 -10.68
N THR A 281 -3.44 -4.10 -11.06
CA THR A 281 -4.61 -3.41 -11.61
C THR A 281 -4.42 -3.24 -13.11
N THR A 282 -5.41 -3.61 -13.91
CA THR A 282 -5.35 -3.49 -15.37
C THR A 282 -6.75 -3.28 -15.97
N LEU A 283 -6.82 -2.60 -17.11
CA LEU A 283 -8.04 -2.48 -17.90
C LEU A 283 -8.23 -3.74 -18.76
N VAL A 284 -9.36 -4.43 -18.60
CA VAL A 284 -9.64 -5.71 -19.28
C VAL A 284 -10.67 -5.58 -20.40
N ALA A 285 -11.58 -4.62 -20.29
CA ALA A 285 -12.59 -4.28 -21.29
C ALA A 285 -12.97 -2.80 -21.13
N ASP A 286 -13.83 -2.28 -22.01
CA ASP A 286 -14.28 -0.88 -22.01
C ASP A 286 -14.78 -0.48 -20.62
N SER A 287 -14.11 0.50 -20.01
CA SER A 287 -14.37 0.99 -18.66
C SER A 287 -14.32 -0.05 -17.53
N LEU A 288 -13.85 -1.28 -17.80
CA LEU A 288 -13.78 -2.36 -16.82
C LEU A 288 -12.34 -2.57 -16.34
N TYR A 289 -12.07 -2.13 -15.13
CA TYR A 289 -10.79 -2.33 -14.45
C TYR A 289 -10.88 -3.56 -13.52
N LEU A 290 -9.84 -4.38 -13.57
CA LEU A 290 -9.66 -5.50 -12.67
C LEU A 290 -8.44 -5.23 -11.78
N MET A 291 -8.65 -5.24 -10.47
CA MET A 291 -7.58 -5.30 -9.47
C MET A 291 -7.55 -6.71 -8.89
N MET A 292 -6.47 -7.45 -9.16
CA MET A 292 -6.32 -8.85 -8.80
C MET A 292 -5.15 -9.02 -7.85
N GLU A 293 -5.35 -9.78 -6.77
CA GLU A 293 -4.25 -10.17 -5.87
C GLU A 293 -3.28 -11.11 -6.59
N ILE A 294 -1.99 -10.77 -6.53
CA ILE A 294 -0.89 -11.60 -7.02
C ILE A 294 -0.48 -12.59 -5.92
N CYS A 295 -0.15 -12.06 -4.75
CA CYS A 295 0.26 -12.83 -3.59
C CYS A 295 0.12 -12.02 -2.30
N SER A 296 0.07 -12.71 -1.18
CA SER A 296 0.06 -12.13 0.15
C SER A 296 0.94 -12.94 1.09
N PHE A 297 1.81 -12.29 1.86
CA PHE A 297 2.65 -12.97 2.84
C PHE A 297 2.96 -12.12 4.07
N GLN A 298 3.46 -12.78 5.12
CA GLN A 298 3.85 -12.15 6.37
C GLN A 298 5.30 -11.68 6.33
N LEU A 299 5.52 -10.42 6.70
CA LEU A 299 6.82 -9.82 6.94
C LEU A 299 7.46 -10.46 8.18
N PRO A 300 8.77 -10.73 8.16
CA PRO A 300 9.45 -11.35 9.29
C PRO A 300 9.51 -10.36 10.46
N ARG A 301 8.81 -10.66 11.56
CA ARG A 301 8.78 -9.81 12.76
C ARG A 301 10.16 -9.64 13.38
N ASP A 302 10.97 -10.68 13.34
CA ASP A 302 12.32 -10.71 13.89
C ASP A 302 13.18 -11.72 13.14
N ALA A 303 14.47 -11.76 13.47
CA ALA A 303 15.45 -12.63 12.84
C ALA A 303 15.06 -14.12 12.86
N SER A 304 14.32 -14.60 13.87
CA SER A 304 13.87 -15.99 13.93
C SER A 304 12.81 -16.34 12.88
N ASN A 305 12.12 -15.34 12.31
CA ASN A 305 11.14 -15.52 11.26
C ASN A 305 11.71 -15.37 9.84
N LEU A 306 12.98 -14.99 9.69
CA LEU A 306 13.61 -14.85 8.37
C LEU A 306 13.65 -16.16 7.58
N MET A 307 13.86 -17.29 8.25
CA MET A 307 13.84 -18.59 7.58
C MET A 307 12.48 -18.88 6.96
N ASN A 308 11.39 -18.55 7.66
CA ASN A 308 10.04 -18.72 7.13
C ASN A 308 9.79 -17.75 5.97
N PHE A 309 10.30 -16.53 6.05
CA PHE A 309 10.22 -15.55 4.96
C PHE A 309 10.87 -16.06 3.66
N THR A 310 11.90 -16.91 3.71
CA THR A 310 12.50 -17.46 2.46
C THR A 310 11.54 -18.30 1.62
N THR A 311 10.44 -18.78 2.21
CA THR A 311 9.40 -19.53 1.48
C THR A 311 8.57 -18.66 0.54
N THR A 312 8.64 -17.33 0.67
CA THR A 312 7.87 -16.38 -0.16
C THR A 312 8.65 -15.88 -1.37
N PHE A 313 9.86 -16.40 -1.62
CA PHE A 313 10.71 -15.89 -2.70
C PHE A 313 10.15 -16.15 -4.09
N ASP A 314 9.46 -17.26 -4.31
CA ASP A 314 8.78 -17.54 -5.57
C ASP A 314 7.65 -16.52 -5.82
N ASP A 315 6.94 -16.12 -4.75
CA ASP A 315 5.91 -15.07 -4.82
C ASP A 315 6.53 -13.70 -5.13
N LEU A 316 7.66 -13.35 -4.50
CA LEU A 316 8.38 -12.11 -4.79
C LEU A 316 8.87 -12.06 -6.24
N MET A 317 9.32 -13.21 -6.77
CA MET A 317 9.69 -13.32 -8.18
C MET A 317 8.51 -13.04 -9.10
N LEU A 318 7.37 -13.64 -8.81
CA LEU A 318 6.14 -13.44 -9.57
C LEU A 318 5.76 -11.95 -9.58
N VAL A 319 5.83 -11.29 -8.43
CA VAL A 319 5.58 -9.84 -8.32
C VAL A 319 6.56 -9.03 -9.18
N MET A 320 7.85 -9.35 -9.16
CA MET A 320 8.84 -8.66 -10.00
C MET A 320 8.58 -8.88 -11.50
N GLU A 321 8.13 -10.07 -11.89
CA GLU A 321 7.77 -10.36 -13.28
C GLU A 321 6.55 -9.53 -13.72
N TYR A 322 5.51 -9.44 -12.90
CA TYR A 322 4.39 -8.53 -13.17
C TYR A 322 4.85 -7.07 -13.25
N ALA A 323 5.69 -6.62 -12.32
CA ALA A 323 6.18 -5.25 -12.27
C ALA A 323 6.98 -4.87 -13.53
N ASP A 324 7.78 -5.79 -14.08
CA ASP A 324 8.51 -5.59 -15.34
C ASP A 324 7.57 -5.47 -16.56
N LYS A 325 6.34 -5.96 -16.47
CA LYS A 325 5.29 -5.83 -17.50
C LYS A 325 4.40 -4.62 -17.32
N CYS A 326 4.39 -4.01 -16.13
CA CYS A 326 3.67 -2.77 -15.89
C CYS A 326 4.44 -1.60 -16.51
N VAL A 327 4.19 -1.36 -17.80
CA VAL A 327 4.81 -0.31 -18.62
C VAL A 327 3.73 0.50 -19.35
N VAL A 328 4.12 1.64 -19.91
CA VAL A 328 3.25 2.41 -20.81
C VAL A 328 2.87 1.52 -21.99
N SER A 329 1.58 1.48 -22.29
CA SER A 329 1.00 0.58 -23.27
C SER A 329 1.59 0.81 -24.66
N LYS A 330 1.85 -0.27 -25.38
CA LYS A 330 2.20 -0.18 -26.80
C LYS A 330 0.98 0.10 -27.68
N GLN A 331 -0.22 -0.08 -27.14
CA GLN A 331 -1.50 0.10 -27.82
C GLN A 331 -2.25 1.30 -27.24
N GLU A 332 -1.56 2.45 -27.10
CA GLU A 332 -2.09 3.66 -26.47
C GLU A 332 -3.47 4.07 -27.01
N GLU A 333 -3.67 4.05 -28.33
CA GLU A 333 -4.94 4.44 -28.95
C GLU A 333 -6.09 3.52 -28.55
N LYS A 334 -5.86 2.20 -28.58
CA LYS A 334 -6.86 1.23 -28.12
C LYS A 334 -7.14 1.42 -26.63
N LEU A 335 -6.11 1.67 -25.82
CA LEU A 335 -6.30 1.91 -24.40
C LEU A 335 -7.18 3.15 -24.17
N LYS A 336 -6.90 4.27 -24.88
CA LYS A 336 -7.69 5.51 -24.83
C LYS A 336 -9.16 5.30 -25.16
N GLU A 337 -9.47 4.48 -26.17
CA GLU A 337 -10.86 4.14 -26.54
C GLU A 337 -11.59 3.38 -25.44
N MET A 338 -10.85 2.57 -24.66
CA MET A 338 -11.42 1.76 -23.58
C MET A 338 -11.46 2.51 -22.23
N LEU A 339 -10.76 3.64 -22.09
CA LEU A 339 -10.71 4.39 -20.83
C LEU A 339 -12.10 4.89 -20.42
N CYS A 340 -12.27 5.10 -19.12
CA CYS A 340 -13.47 5.70 -18.55
C CYS A 340 -13.10 7.08 -18.01
N ASP A 341 -13.96 8.08 -18.25
CA ASP A 341 -13.86 9.36 -17.52
C ASP A 341 -13.97 9.07 -16.02
N GLY A 342 -13.03 9.61 -15.25
CA GLY A 342 -12.56 8.97 -14.01
C GLY A 342 -13.62 8.64 -12.95
N ILE A 343 -13.25 7.74 -12.03
CA ILE A 343 -14.01 7.31 -10.82
C ILE A 343 -14.21 8.48 -9.82
N ALA A 344 -14.01 9.73 -10.23
CA ALA A 344 -14.27 10.93 -9.44
C ALA A 344 -15.78 11.25 -9.37
N THR A 345 -16.62 10.23 -9.19
CA THR A 345 -18.02 10.48 -8.87
C THR A 345 -18.10 11.08 -7.46
N PRO A 346 -18.99 12.07 -7.22
CA PRO A 346 -19.22 12.62 -5.89
C PRO A 346 -19.45 11.54 -4.81
N GLU A 347 -20.02 10.40 -5.20
CA GLU A 347 -20.28 9.23 -4.36
C GLU A 347 -18.99 8.55 -3.88
N PHE A 348 -17.99 8.41 -4.76
CA PHE A 348 -16.69 7.84 -4.41
C PHE A 348 -15.89 8.81 -3.52
N ALA A 349 -15.92 10.10 -3.84
CA ALA A 349 -15.36 11.14 -2.96
C ALA A 349 -16.05 11.14 -1.57
N ARG A 350 -17.37 10.91 -1.53
CA ARG A 350 -18.15 10.77 -0.29
C ARG A 350 -17.85 9.47 0.47
N PHE A 351 -17.42 8.41 -0.20
CA PHE A 351 -16.93 7.19 0.45
C PHE A 351 -15.57 7.43 1.11
N LEU A 352 -14.71 8.22 0.48
CA LEU A 352 -13.38 8.57 1.01
C LEU A 352 -13.43 9.63 2.13
N SER A 353 -14.52 10.40 2.24
CA SER A 353 -14.66 11.48 3.22
C SER A 353 -14.76 10.95 4.65
N LEU A 354 -14.04 11.61 5.57
CA LEU A 354 -13.68 11.13 6.91
C LEU A 354 -14.85 11.03 7.93
N SER A 355 -16.09 11.32 7.52
CA SER A 355 -17.19 11.60 8.46
C SER A 355 -18.08 10.41 8.84
N LYS A 356 -17.67 9.15 8.60
CA LYS A 356 -18.49 7.98 8.92
C LYS A 356 -17.97 7.13 10.07
N ASP A 357 -18.95 6.60 10.81
CA ASP A 357 -18.82 5.81 12.03
C ASP A 357 -17.85 4.63 11.89
N ARG A 358 -16.77 4.67 12.70
CA ARG A 358 -15.66 3.70 12.73
C ARG A 358 -16.05 2.33 13.29
N ARG A 359 -17.28 2.20 13.82
CA ARG A 359 -17.79 0.98 14.45
C ARG A 359 -18.98 0.38 13.74
N ARG A 360 -19.40 0.92 12.60
CA ARG A 360 -20.47 0.30 11.82
C ARG A 360 -20.02 -1.09 11.40
N GLU A 361 -20.70 -2.11 11.92
CA GLU A 361 -20.82 -3.36 11.19
C GLU A 361 -21.31 -3.00 9.79
N CYS A 362 -20.63 -3.51 8.77
CA CYS A 362 -21.12 -3.38 7.40
C CYS A 362 -22.53 -3.99 7.41
N PRO A 363 -23.60 -3.21 7.19
CA PRO A 363 -24.95 -3.74 7.24
C PRO A 363 -25.18 -4.45 5.91
N ILE A 364 -24.53 -5.59 5.72
CA ILE A 364 -25.08 -6.64 4.89
C ILE A 364 -26.15 -7.27 5.78
N VAL A 365 -27.30 -6.60 5.85
CA VAL A 365 -28.48 -7.16 6.49
C VAL A 365 -28.86 -8.35 5.62
N TYR A 366 -28.52 -9.54 6.09
CA TYR A 366 -29.05 -10.79 5.56
C TYR A 366 -30.54 -10.80 5.86
N HIS A 367 -31.34 -10.34 4.90
CA HIS A 367 -32.73 -10.75 4.86
C HIS A 367 -32.75 -12.18 4.35
N HIS A 368 -32.97 -13.10 5.29
CA HIS A 368 -33.15 -14.54 5.07
C HIS A 368 -34.32 -14.85 4.13
#